data_AF-A0A7W1GR02-F1
#
_entry.id   AF-A0A7W1GR02-F1
#
_cell.length_a   1.000
_cell.length_b   1.000
_cell.length_c   1.000
_cell.angle_alpha   90.00
_cell.angle_beta   90.00
_cell.angle_gamma   90.00
#
_symmetry.space_group_name_H-M   'P 1'
#
loop_
_entity.id
_entity.type
_entity.pdbx_description
1 polymer ?
#
loop_
_entity_poly.entity_id
_entity_poly.type
_entity_poly.pdbx_seq_one_letter_code
_entity_poly.pdbx_strand_id
1 'polypeptide(L)' 'GVEIKLEAVGLAAGDTYDVVVITGDGQRRSAGAFVGVGAETMNCNLNSDVLRPDATKFQVLDDSGQRVLVAEL' A
#
# COMPACT_ATOMS: atom_id res chain seq x y z
N GLY A 1 7.14 7.21 -11.90
CA GLY A 1 7.07 6.21 -10.83
C GLY A 1 7.09 6.92 -9.50
N VAL A 2 6.36 6.37 -8.53
CA VAL A 2 6.46 6.73 -7.12
C VAL A 2 6.94 5.50 -6.36
N GLU A 3 7.78 5.73 -5.36
CA GLU A 3 8.21 4.70 -4.42
C GLU A 3 7.63 5.04 -3.05
N ILE A 4 7.05 4.03 -2.39
CA ILE A 4 6.61 4.11 -1.01
C ILE A 4 7.54 3.25 -0.16
N LYS A 5 8.05 3.85 0.92
CA LYS A 5 8.73 3.15 2.00
C LYS A 5 7.73 2.98 3.13
N LEU A 6 7.30 1.75 3.36
CA LEU A 6 6.32 1.38 4.37
C LEU A 6 7.03 0.70 5.54
N GLU A 7 6.82 1.23 6.73
CA GLU A 7 7.08 0.55 8.00
C GLU A 7 5.72 0.29 8.66
N ALA A 8 5.42 -0.98 8.94
CA ALA A 8 4.12 -1.38 9.51
C ALA A 8 4.28 -2.46 10.59
N VAL A 9 3.37 -2.46 11.56
CA VAL A 9 3.27 -3.44 12.66
C VAL A 9 1.79 -3.79 12.87
N GLY A 10 1.51 -4.99 13.37
CA GLY A 10 0.16 -5.40 13.78
C GLY A 10 -0.75 -5.86 12.64
N LEU A 11 -0.21 -6.08 11.44
CA LEU A 11 -0.93 -6.69 10.32
C LEU A 11 -0.94 -8.21 10.50
N ALA A 12 -2.10 -8.85 10.37
CA ALA A 12 -2.30 -10.23 10.75
C ALA A 12 -1.34 -11.18 10.01
N ALA A 13 -0.73 -12.10 10.78
CA ALA A 13 0.29 -13.00 10.24
C ALA A 13 -0.31 -13.97 9.22
N GLY A 14 0.26 -14.01 8.02
CA GLY A 14 -0.22 -14.88 6.93
C GLY A 14 -1.29 -14.26 6.04
N ASP A 15 -1.91 -13.14 6.45
CA ASP A 15 -2.87 -12.42 5.63
C ASP A 15 -2.16 -11.65 4.52
N THR A 16 -2.76 -11.62 3.33
CA THR A 16 -2.24 -10.89 2.18
C THR A 16 -2.83 -9.49 2.13
N TYR A 17 -1.99 -8.51 1.83
CA TYR A 17 -2.39 -7.11 1.71
C TYR A 17 -1.96 -6.55 0.37
N ASP A 18 -2.92 -6.01 -0.37
CA ASP A 18 -2.67 -5.30 -1.62
C ASP A 18 -2.37 -3.84 -1.35
N VAL A 19 -1.43 -3.29 -2.11
CA VAL A 19 -1.03 -1.90 -1.99
C VAL A 19 -1.37 -1.16 -3.28
N VAL A 20 -2.06 -0.03 -3.14
CA VAL A 20 -2.44 0.81 -4.28
C VAL A 20 -2.08 2.27 -4.05
N VAL A 21 -1.72 2.93 -5.14
CA VAL A 21 -1.66 4.39 -5.25
C VAL A 21 -2.95 4.86 -5.89
N ILE A 22 -3.56 5.89 -5.28
CA ILE A 22 -4.70 6.60 -5.84
C ILE A 22 -4.16 7.78 -6.66
N THR A 23 -4.64 7.90 -7.89
CA THR A 23 -4.28 8.99 -8.80
C THR A 23 -5.24 10.17 -8.68
N GLY A 24 -4.87 11.33 -9.23
CA GLY A 24 -5.70 12.54 -9.21
C GLY A 24 -7.06 12.42 -9.89
N ASP A 25 -7.21 11.49 -10.83
CA ASP A 25 -8.48 11.11 -11.47
C ASP A 25 -9.26 10.02 -10.69
N GLY A 26 -8.76 9.63 -9.51
CA GLY A 26 -9.38 8.67 -8.61
C GLY A 26 -9.11 7.19 -8.92
N GLN A 27 -8.28 6.87 -9.92
CA GLN A 27 -7.96 5.49 -10.26
C GLN A 27 -7.05 4.84 -9.21
N ARG A 28 -7.20 3.51 -9.06
CA ARG A 28 -6.28 2.69 -8.25
C ARG A 28 -5.23 2.08 -9.15
N ARG A 29 -3.96 2.25 -8.80
CA ARG A 29 -2.82 1.66 -9.49
C ARG A 29 -2.02 0.83 -8.51
N SER A 30 -1.75 -0.42 -8.87
CA SER A 30 -1.01 -1.33 -7.98
C SER A 30 0.38 -0.77 -7.68
N ALA A 31 0.82 -0.99 -6.45
CA ALA A 31 2.18 -0.76 -5.98
C ALA A 31 2.83 -2.07 -5.46
N GLY A 32 2.18 -3.22 -5.70
CA GLY A 32 2.57 -4.53 -5.18
C GLY A 32 1.66 -5.02 -4.05
N ALA A 33 2.11 -6.07 -3.38
CA ALA A 33 1.44 -6.71 -2.25
C ALA A 33 2.47 -7.27 -1.28
N PHE A 34 2.05 -7.54 -0.05
CA PHE A 34 2.89 -8.18 0.97
C PHE A 34 2.04 -9.09 1.87
N VAL A 35 2.72 -9.90 2.70
CA VAL A 35 2.08 -10.77 3.70
C VAL A 35 2.38 -10.21 5.09
N GLY A 36 1.35 -10.10 5.92
CA GLY A 36 1.50 -9.63 7.30
C GLY A 36 2.34 -10.59 8.15
N VAL A 37 3.01 -10.03 9.16
CA VAL A 37 3.94 -10.74 10.08
C VAL A 37 3.51 -10.63 11.55
N GLY A 38 2.25 -10.25 11.80
CA GLY A 38 1.68 -10.12 13.14
C GLY A 38 2.26 -8.94 13.90
N ALA A 39 2.82 -9.20 15.08
CA ALA A 39 3.36 -8.17 15.97
C ALA A 39 4.76 -7.67 15.54
N GLU A 40 5.42 -8.35 14.60
CA GLU A 40 6.74 -7.93 14.11
C GLU A 40 6.65 -6.71 13.18
N THR A 41 7.77 -5.99 13.06
CA THR A 41 7.89 -4.86 12.13
C THR A 41 8.22 -5.37 10.73
N MET A 42 7.40 -4.96 9.78
CA MET A 42 7.62 -5.18 8.36
C MET A 42 8.11 -3.89 7.69
N ASN A 43 9.15 -4.02 6.87
CA ASN A 43 9.70 -2.93 6.07
C ASN A 43 9.58 -3.28 4.58
N CYS A 44 8.79 -2.51 3.85
CA CYS A 44 8.55 -2.72 2.42
C CYS A 44 8.95 -1.50 1.60
N ASN A 45 9.62 -1.74 0.48
CA ASN A 45 9.79 -0.75 -0.58
C ASN A 45 8.88 -1.16 -1.73
N LEU A 46 7.93 -0.30 -2.08
CA LEU A 46 6.83 -0.59 -2.98
C LEU A 46 6.84 0.44 -4.10
N ASN A 47 6.80 0.00 -5.35
CA ASN A 47 6.91 0.88 -6.50
C ASN A 47 5.62 0.83 -7.31
N SER A 48 5.13 2.00 -7.73
CA SER A 48 4.03 2.13 -8.67
C SER A 48 4.49 2.87 -9.92
N ASP A 49 3.89 2.51 -11.06
CA ASP A 49 4.14 3.14 -12.35
C ASP A 49 3.55 4.55 -12.46
N VAL A 50 2.73 4.96 -11.49
CA VAL A 50 2.20 6.32 -11.35
C VAL A 50 3.30 7.37 -11.27
N LEU A 51 3.14 8.49 -11.96
CA LEU A 51 4.04 9.63 -11.85
C LEU A 51 3.78 10.39 -10.54
N ARG A 52 4.84 10.89 -9.90
CA ARG A 52 4.72 11.58 -8.61
C ARG A 52 3.69 12.72 -8.59
N PRO A 53 3.57 13.58 -9.62
CA PRO A 53 2.56 14.65 -9.63
C PRO A 53 1.11 14.15 -9.69
N ASP A 54 0.91 12.92 -10.18
CA ASP A 54 -0.43 12.35 -10.36
C ASP A 54 -0.86 11.49 -9.17
N ALA A 55 0.06 11.17 -8.24
CA ALA A 55 -0.20 10.35 -7.06
C ALA A 55 -0.76 11.20 -5.91
N THR A 56 -1.95 10.87 -5.42
CA THR A 56 -2.61 11.61 -4.34
C THR A 56 -2.62 10.86 -3.01
N LYS A 57 -2.81 9.54 -3.03
CA LYS A 57 -2.91 8.73 -1.82
C LYS A 57 -2.23 7.39 -1.97
N PHE A 58 -1.84 6.84 -0.85
CA PHE A 58 -1.42 5.46 -0.68
C PHE A 58 -2.46 4.72 0.15
N GLN A 59 -2.80 3.49 -0.23
CA GLN A 59 -3.71 2.63 0.52
C GLN A 59 -3.19 1.21 0.62
N VAL A 60 -3.44 0.59 1.77
CA VAL A 60 -3.29 -0.85 1.98
C VAL A 60 -4.68 -1.45 2.11
N LEU A 61 -4.94 -2.50 1.35
CA LEU A 61 -6.19 -3.22 1.29
C LEU A 61 -5.97 -4.64 1.83
N ASP A 62 -6.94 -5.18 2.57
CA ASP A 62 -6.97 -6.60 2.92
C ASP A 62 -7.47 -7.46 1.73
N ASP A 63 -7.55 -8.77 1.95
CA ASP A 63 -7.96 -9.77 0.95
C ASP A 63 -9.41 -9.61 0.47
N SER A 64 -10.25 -8.91 1.23
CA SER A 64 -11.62 -8.53 0.84
C SER A 64 -11.65 -7.26 -0.02
N GLY A 65 -10.51 -6.60 -0.19
CA GLY A 65 -10.38 -5.29 -0.84
C GLY A 65 -10.77 -4.13 0.06
N GLN A 66 -10.97 -4.37 1.36
CA GLN A 66 -11.26 -3.32 2.34
C GLN A 66 -9.98 -2.59 2.72
N ARG A 67 -10.07 -1.26 2.80
CA ARG A 67 -8.95 -0.40 3.16
C ARG A 67 -8.67 -0.49 4.66
N VAL A 68 -7.47 -0.92 5.01
CA VAL A 68 -6.99 -0.99 6.40
C VAL A 68 -6.04 0.16 6.75
N LEU A 69 -5.35 0.73 5.76
CA LEU A 69 -4.48 1.91 5.95
C LEU A 69 -4.63 2.91 4.80
N VAL A 70 -4.43 4.19 5.12
CA VAL A 70 -4.37 5.28 4.13
C VAL A 70 -3.36 6.35 4.55
N ALA A 71 -2.61 6.87 3.59
CA ALA A 71 -1.77 8.05 3.75
C ALA A 71 -1.94 8.98 2.53
N GLU A 72 -1.93 10.29 2.76
CA GLU A 72 -1.88 11.27 1.68
C GLU A 72 -0.43 11.43 1.20
N LEU A 73 -0.24 11.70 -0.09
CA LEU A 73 1.07 11.81 -0.74
C LEU A 73 1.39 13.24 -1.17
#